data_AF-A0A1I7HIG7-F1
#
_entry.id   AF-A0A1I7HIG7-F1
#
_cell.length_a   1.000
_cell.length_b   1.000
_cell.length_c   1.000
_cell.angle_alpha   90.00
_cell.angle_beta   90.00
_cell.angle_gamma   90.00
#
_symmetry.space_group_name_H-M   'P 1'
#
loop_
_entity.id
_entity.type
_entity.pdbx_description
1 polymer ?
#
loop_
_entity_poly.entity_id
_entity_poly.type
_entity_poly.pdbx_seq_one_letter_code
_entity_poly.pdbx_strand_id
1 'polypeptide(L)'
;MTGERGTKVTITVGLGDWVYYNTQTPSNFTSTCYYYLIILLMHRFSKIRGNEETTYKNKTEKLKELINEKYLNRQIVLYANGSQTAQAVALVPDEFVEKVAANLNRAVVENHYSLDFRLPGSKYLPRMLSNYGYVETACQMATKEMAPSWGYWIKQGFTTAIIYTETVVEVKGGAHRFLFEPKKLDRQILEPEP
;
A
#
# COMPACT_ATOMS: atom_id res chain seq x y z
N MET A 1 -5.79 19.74 -13.13
CA MET A 1 -7.08 19.24 -12.66
C MET A 1 -8.16 19.80 -13.56
N THR A 2 -8.80 18.98 -14.39
CA THR A 2 -9.95 19.35 -15.22
C THR A 2 -10.92 18.18 -15.19
N GLY A 3 -11.75 18.13 -14.15
CA GLY A 3 -12.91 17.25 -14.05
C GLY A 3 -14.14 18.13 -13.92
N GLU A 4 -15.19 17.81 -14.68
CA GLU A 4 -16.41 18.62 -14.73
C GLU A 4 -17.08 18.71 -13.36
N ARG A 5 -17.73 19.85 -13.10
CA ARG A 5 -18.38 20.15 -11.81
C ARG A 5 -19.63 19.27 -11.63
N GLY A 6 -19.45 18.10 -11.03
CA GLY A 6 -20.55 17.20 -10.63
C GLY A 6 -20.11 15.76 -10.36
N THR A 7 -19.07 15.29 -11.02
CA THR A 7 -18.65 13.88 -10.93
C THR A 7 -17.84 13.62 -9.65
N LYS A 8 -18.19 12.56 -8.89
CA LYS A 8 -17.43 12.08 -7.72
C LYS A 8 -16.11 11.40 -8.16
N VAL A 9 -15.16 12.21 -8.63
CA VAL A 9 -13.87 11.75 -9.19
C VAL A 9 -12.88 11.41 -8.07
N THR A 10 -12.43 10.15 -8.07
CA THR A 10 -11.27 9.67 -7.33
C THR A 10 -9.99 9.91 -8.11
N ILE A 11 -8.82 9.92 -7.46
CA ILE A 11 -7.54 10.03 -8.16
C ILE A 11 -7.37 8.80 -9.06
N THR A 12 -7.28 9.01 -10.38
CA THR A 12 -7.15 7.94 -11.40
C THR A 12 -5.71 7.72 -11.87
N VAL A 13 -4.77 8.57 -11.44
CA VAL A 13 -3.36 8.52 -11.85
C VAL A 13 -2.45 8.38 -10.63
N GLY A 14 -1.52 7.42 -10.71
CA GLY A 14 -0.57 7.12 -9.64
C GLY A 14 0.03 5.73 -9.81
N LEU A 15 1.18 5.48 -9.19
CA LEU A 15 1.84 4.16 -9.23
C LEU A 15 0.99 3.06 -8.55
N GLY A 16 0.15 3.43 -7.58
CA GLY A 16 -0.67 2.49 -6.81
C GLY A 16 0.15 1.42 -6.08
N ASP A 17 -0.46 0.25 -5.88
CA ASP A 17 0.28 -1.01 -5.72
C ASP A 17 0.79 -1.45 -7.12
N TRP A 18 1.91 -0.87 -7.56
CA TRP A 18 2.77 -1.44 -8.64
C TRP A 18 3.45 -2.74 -8.08
N VAL A 19 4.37 -3.43 -8.78
CA VAL A 19 5.14 -4.70 -8.41
C VAL A 19 4.69 -5.51 -7.16
N TYR A 20 3.42 -5.85 -7.07
CA TYR A 20 2.85 -6.72 -6.03
C TYR A 20 3.37 -8.15 -6.24
N TYR A 21 3.10 -9.06 -5.30
CA TYR A 21 3.38 -10.48 -5.54
C TYR A 21 2.24 -11.10 -6.36
N ASN A 22 1.08 -11.35 -5.76
CA ASN A 22 -0.09 -11.88 -6.46
C ASN A 22 -1.21 -10.84 -6.59
N THR A 23 -1.52 -10.10 -5.52
CA THR A 23 -2.71 -9.25 -5.47
C THR A 23 -2.42 -7.78 -5.76
N GLN A 24 -2.86 -7.28 -6.92
CA GLN A 24 -2.84 -5.85 -7.20
C GLN A 24 -3.98 -5.12 -6.48
N THR A 25 -3.66 -4.18 -5.60
CA THR A 25 -4.65 -3.27 -5.02
C THR A 25 -5.03 -2.16 -6.00
N PRO A 26 -6.33 -1.83 -6.21
CA PRO A 26 -6.74 -0.79 -7.14
C PRO A 26 -6.01 0.54 -6.92
N SER A 27 -5.28 0.99 -7.94
CA SER A 27 -4.43 2.18 -7.88
C SER A 27 -5.22 3.46 -7.55
N ASN A 28 -6.48 3.50 -7.96
CA ASN A 28 -7.40 4.60 -7.66
C ASN A 28 -7.79 4.67 -6.17
N PHE A 29 -7.98 3.53 -5.51
CA PHE A 29 -8.25 3.45 -4.08
C PHE A 29 -7.03 3.94 -3.29
N THR A 30 -5.86 3.34 -3.54
CA THR A 30 -4.63 3.69 -2.82
C THR A 30 -4.27 5.15 -3.04
N SER A 31 -4.31 5.66 -4.29
CA SER A 31 -3.96 7.05 -4.58
C SER A 31 -4.93 8.05 -3.95
N THR A 32 -6.21 7.70 -3.82
CA THR A 32 -7.20 8.56 -3.15
C THR A 32 -6.99 8.54 -1.62
N CYS A 33 -6.63 7.41 -1.02
CA CYS A 33 -6.27 7.32 0.40
C CYS A 33 -5.00 8.12 0.73
N TYR A 34 -3.98 8.05 -0.14
CA TYR A 34 -2.77 8.89 -0.01
C TYR A 34 -3.07 10.38 -0.20
N TYR A 35 -3.98 10.75 -1.12
CA TYR A 35 -4.41 12.13 -1.29
C TYR A 35 -5.14 12.65 -0.03
N TYR A 36 -6.04 11.85 0.56
CA TYR A 36 -6.63 12.14 1.87
C TYR A 36 -5.55 12.38 2.94
N LEU A 37 -4.54 11.51 3.03
CA LEU A 37 -3.45 11.66 4.00
C LEU A 37 -2.69 12.98 3.82
N ILE A 38 -2.42 13.40 2.58
CA ILE A 38 -1.76 14.68 2.29
C ILE A 38 -2.64 15.86 2.76
N ILE A 39 -3.94 15.85 2.45
CA ILE A 39 -4.87 16.92 2.86
C ILE A 39 -5.03 16.97 4.38
N LEU A 40 -5.08 15.82 5.07
CA LEU A 40 -5.09 15.71 6.52
C LEU A 40 -3.81 16.29 7.15
N LEU A 41 -2.64 16.04 6.54
CA LEU A 41 -1.38 16.63 6.98
C LEU A 41 -1.36 18.15 6.78
N MET A 42 -1.88 18.66 5.64
CA MET A 42 -2.02 20.11 5.42
C MET A 42 -2.95 20.77 6.45
N HIS A 43 -4.08 20.14 6.79
CA HIS A 43 -4.96 20.60 7.88
C HIS A 43 -4.19 20.71 9.21
N ARG A 44 -3.43 19.67 9.59
CA ARG A 44 -2.61 19.67 10.81
C ARG A 44 -1.51 20.74 10.79
N PHE A 45 -0.85 20.95 9.65
CA PHE A 45 0.16 22.01 9.51
C PHE A 45 -0.45 23.41 9.58
N SER A 46 -1.61 23.67 8.96
CA SER A 46 -2.34 24.94 9.14
C SER A 46 -2.59 25.21 10.62
N LYS A 47 -3.11 24.22 11.35
CA LYS A 47 -3.40 24.31 12.78
C LYS A 47 -2.16 24.69 13.61
N ILE A 48 -1.04 24.00 13.39
CA ILE A 48 0.23 24.26 14.11
C ILE A 48 0.78 25.66 13.78
N ARG A 49 0.55 26.16 12.55
CA ARG A 49 0.98 27.49 12.12
C ARG A 49 0.05 28.64 12.51
N GLY A 50 -1.12 28.35 13.08
CA GLY A 50 -2.16 29.37 13.33
C GLY A 50 -2.85 29.88 12.06
N ASN A 51 -2.76 29.15 10.95
CA ASN A 51 -3.39 29.49 9.68
C ASN A 51 -4.85 28.99 9.61
N GLU A 52 -5.60 29.50 8.63
CA GLU A 52 -6.90 28.97 8.22
C GLU A 52 -6.84 27.45 8.00
N GLU A 53 -7.69 26.69 8.71
CA GLU A 53 -7.69 25.22 8.69
C GLU A 53 -9.00 24.60 8.15
N THR A 54 -10.09 25.36 8.07
CA THR A 54 -11.43 24.88 7.67
C THR A 54 -11.45 24.40 6.23
N THR A 55 -10.71 25.05 5.33
CA THR A 55 -10.59 24.63 3.93
C THR A 55 -10.07 23.20 3.80
N TYR A 56 -9.03 22.85 4.57
CA TYR A 56 -8.45 21.51 4.54
C TYR A 56 -9.27 20.51 5.35
N LYS A 57 -9.83 20.92 6.51
CA LYS A 57 -10.76 20.10 7.30
C LYS A 57 -11.96 19.65 6.47
N ASN A 58 -12.66 20.58 5.82
CA ASN A 58 -13.83 20.31 4.99
C ASN A 58 -13.52 19.43 3.77
N LYS A 59 -12.30 19.52 3.21
CA LYS A 59 -11.83 18.61 2.15
C LYS A 59 -11.52 17.21 2.70
N THR A 60 -10.98 17.12 3.91
CA THR A 60 -10.66 15.86 4.59
C THR A 60 -11.91 15.03 4.83
N GLU A 61 -12.96 15.62 5.44
CA GLU A 61 -14.22 14.89 5.70
C GLU A 61 -14.90 14.41 4.41
N LYS A 62 -15.05 15.30 3.42
CA LYS A 62 -15.63 14.94 2.11
C LYS A 62 -14.86 13.81 1.40
N LEU A 63 -13.54 13.74 1.57
CA LEU A 63 -12.73 12.64 1.05
C LEU A 63 -12.93 11.34 1.84
N LYS A 64 -13.06 11.40 3.17
CA LYS A 64 -13.37 10.23 4.02
C LYS A 64 -14.71 9.62 3.64
N GLU A 65 -15.74 10.46 3.49
CA GLU A 65 -17.07 10.07 3.01
C GLU A 65 -17.00 9.42 1.63
N LEU A 66 -16.38 10.09 0.65
CA LEU A 66 -16.22 9.59 -0.73
C LEU A 66 -15.50 8.24 -0.80
N ILE A 67 -14.43 8.07 -0.02
CA ILE A 67 -13.66 6.82 0.02
C ILE A 67 -14.53 5.68 0.57
N ASN A 68 -15.28 5.94 1.65
CA ASN A 68 -16.13 4.93 2.27
C ASN A 68 -17.36 4.58 1.42
N GLU A 69 -18.02 5.57 0.82
CA GLU A 69 -19.13 5.36 -0.12
C GLU A 69 -18.73 4.49 -1.32
N LYS A 70 -17.52 4.71 -1.86
CA LYS A 70 -17.08 4.08 -3.12
C LYS A 70 -16.36 2.75 -2.94
N TYR A 71 -15.67 2.54 -1.82
CA TYR A 71 -14.75 1.41 -1.66
C TYR A 71 -15.07 0.47 -0.49
N LEU A 72 -15.93 0.82 0.47
CA LEU A 72 -16.36 -0.10 1.52
C LEU A 72 -17.61 -0.87 1.08
N ASN A 73 -17.48 -2.18 0.88
CA ASN A 73 -18.66 -3.05 0.82
C ASN A 73 -19.17 -3.29 2.25
N ARG A 74 -20.27 -2.63 2.64
CA ARG A 74 -20.86 -2.71 3.99
C ARG A 74 -21.43 -4.09 4.37
N GLN A 75 -21.75 -4.97 3.41
CA GLN A 75 -22.30 -6.29 3.71
C GLN A 75 -21.21 -7.23 4.26
N ILE A 76 -20.10 -7.36 3.51
CA ILE A 76 -18.96 -8.23 3.86
C ILE A 76 -17.89 -7.50 4.67
N VAL A 77 -17.94 -6.16 4.73
CA VAL A 77 -17.03 -5.25 5.44
C VAL A 77 -15.59 -5.42 4.96
N LEU A 78 -15.42 -5.30 3.64
CA LEU A 78 -14.13 -5.29 2.95
C LEU A 78 -13.97 -4.02 2.11
N TYR A 79 -12.75 -3.52 2.06
CA TYR A 79 -12.35 -2.43 1.19
C TYR A 79 -11.84 -2.92 -0.16
N ALA A 80 -12.25 -2.22 -1.23
CA ALA A 80 -11.82 -2.42 -2.61
C ALA A 80 -11.94 -3.90 -3.05
N ASN A 81 -10.82 -4.56 -3.35
CA ASN A 81 -10.77 -5.97 -3.77
C ASN A 81 -10.44 -6.95 -2.62
N GLY A 82 -10.49 -6.52 -1.37
CA GLY A 82 -10.19 -7.39 -0.22
C GLY A 82 -8.70 -7.60 0.06
N SER A 83 -7.78 -7.00 -0.72
CA SER A 83 -6.34 -7.21 -0.56
C SER A 83 -5.80 -6.81 0.81
N GLN A 84 -4.65 -7.38 1.17
CA GLN A 84 -3.91 -7.06 2.39
C GLN A 84 -3.60 -5.55 2.48
N THR A 85 -3.05 -4.95 1.41
CA THR A 85 -2.85 -3.49 1.34
C THR A 85 -4.18 -2.74 1.48
N ALA A 86 -5.27 -3.20 0.84
CA ALA A 86 -6.55 -2.49 0.84
C ALA A 86 -7.12 -2.33 2.25
N GLN A 87 -7.11 -3.40 3.06
CA GLN A 87 -7.61 -3.32 4.43
C GLN A 87 -6.65 -2.51 5.33
N ALA A 88 -5.33 -2.61 5.09
CA ALA A 88 -4.31 -1.92 5.89
C ALA A 88 -4.23 -0.38 5.68
N VAL A 89 -4.75 0.15 4.57
CA VAL A 89 -4.75 1.61 4.27
C VAL A 89 -6.14 2.27 4.33
N ALA A 90 -7.17 1.52 4.71
CA ALA A 90 -8.56 1.96 4.70
C ALA A 90 -8.87 3.05 5.75
N LEU A 91 -9.82 3.94 5.43
CA LEU A 91 -10.31 5.00 6.32
C LEU A 91 -11.59 4.59 7.04
N VAL A 92 -11.48 3.53 7.83
CA VAL A 92 -12.62 2.79 8.40
C VAL A 92 -13.49 3.67 9.31
N PRO A 93 -14.82 3.68 9.14
CA PRO A 93 -15.75 4.22 10.14
C PRO A 93 -15.70 3.39 11.43
N ASP A 94 -15.82 4.05 12.58
CA ASP A 94 -15.61 3.45 13.91
C ASP A 94 -16.43 2.15 14.12
N GLU A 95 -17.67 2.11 13.60
CA GLU A 95 -18.59 0.95 13.60
C GLU A 95 -18.05 -0.33 12.90
N PHE A 96 -17.03 -0.21 12.05
CA PHE A 96 -16.45 -1.32 11.28
C PHE A 96 -14.99 -1.63 11.60
N VAL A 97 -14.32 -0.85 12.46
CA VAL A 97 -12.86 -0.95 12.71
C VAL A 97 -12.43 -2.38 13.04
N GLU A 98 -13.05 -2.99 14.05
CA GLU A 98 -12.75 -4.36 14.48
C GLU A 98 -12.97 -5.40 13.37
N LYS A 99 -14.04 -5.25 12.57
CA LYS A 99 -14.35 -6.22 11.50
C LYS A 99 -13.42 -6.07 10.29
N VAL A 100 -12.93 -4.87 9.99
CA VAL A 100 -11.90 -4.65 8.97
C VAL A 100 -10.54 -5.15 9.45
N ALA A 101 -10.20 -4.94 10.72
CA ALA A 101 -8.99 -5.49 11.33
C ALA A 101 -8.99 -7.04 11.34
N ALA A 102 -10.12 -7.66 11.69
CA ALA A 102 -10.32 -9.11 11.60
C ALA A 102 -10.20 -9.63 10.16
N ASN A 103 -10.77 -8.91 9.19
CA ASN A 103 -10.63 -9.24 7.76
C ASN A 103 -9.18 -9.08 7.25
N LEU A 104 -8.44 -8.07 7.74
CA LEU A 104 -7.00 -7.93 7.45
C LEU A 104 -6.20 -9.11 8.00
N ASN A 105 -6.42 -9.48 9.26
CA ASN A 105 -5.78 -10.64 9.88
C ASN A 105 -6.10 -11.92 9.09
N ARG A 106 -7.38 -12.14 8.76
CA ARG A 106 -7.82 -13.29 7.97
C ARG A 106 -7.10 -13.37 6.61
N ALA A 107 -6.98 -12.25 5.89
CA ALA A 107 -6.26 -12.20 4.60
C ALA A 107 -4.74 -12.49 4.72
N VAL A 108 -4.13 -12.27 5.88
CA VAL A 108 -2.73 -12.65 6.16
C VAL A 108 -2.61 -14.13 6.49
N VAL A 109 -3.51 -14.66 7.33
CA VAL A 109 -3.55 -16.09 7.71
C VAL A 109 -3.87 -16.98 6.50
N GLU A 110 -4.88 -16.61 5.69
CA GLU A 110 -5.25 -17.33 4.47
C GLU A 110 -4.12 -17.33 3.42
N ASN A 111 -3.28 -16.30 3.39
CA ASN A 111 -2.08 -16.25 2.54
C ASN A 111 -0.83 -16.90 3.20
N HIS A 112 -1.03 -17.75 4.22
CA HIS A 112 0.01 -18.43 4.97
C HIS A 112 1.13 -17.49 5.50
N TYR A 113 0.74 -16.30 5.97
CA TYR A 113 1.64 -15.25 6.49
C TYR A 113 2.67 -14.73 5.47
N SER A 114 2.41 -14.91 4.17
CA SER A 114 3.31 -14.48 3.10
C SER A 114 3.06 -13.02 2.70
N LEU A 115 4.09 -12.33 2.24
CA LEU A 115 4.00 -10.94 1.79
C LEU A 115 3.27 -10.86 0.44
N ASP A 116 2.05 -10.36 0.46
CA ASP A 116 1.25 -10.09 -0.75
C ASP A 116 0.88 -8.60 -0.84
N PHE A 117 1.90 -7.76 -0.64
CA PHE A 117 1.82 -6.31 -0.64
C PHE A 117 3.20 -5.68 -0.90
N ARG A 118 3.21 -4.37 -1.17
CA ARG A 118 4.43 -3.56 -1.32
C ARG A 118 4.61 -2.51 -0.25
N LEU A 119 5.58 -1.62 -0.45
CA LEU A 119 5.77 -0.28 0.16
C LEU A 119 4.55 0.29 0.94
N PRO A 120 3.32 0.41 0.40
CA PRO A 120 2.18 0.82 1.21
C PRO A 120 1.84 -0.19 2.31
N GLY A 121 1.60 -1.46 1.98
CA GLY A 121 1.33 -2.53 2.93
C GLY A 121 2.49 -2.78 3.89
N SER A 122 3.74 -2.81 3.44
CA SER A 122 4.91 -3.06 4.30
C SER A 122 5.11 -1.97 5.36
N LYS A 123 4.66 -0.74 5.10
CA LYS A 123 4.63 0.34 6.07
C LYS A 123 3.46 0.23 7.06
N TYR A 124 2.25 -0.08 6.58
CA TYR A 124 1.03 0.03 7.39
C TYR A 124 0.55 -1.29 7.98
N LEU A 125 0.63 -2.40 7.26
CA LEU A 125 0.03 -3.67 7.64
C LEU A 125 0.56 -4.25 8.96
N PRO A 126 1.89 -4.36 9.20
CA PRO A 126 2.39 -4.85 10.49
C PRO A 126 1.91 -3.97 11.66
N ARG A 127 1.82 -2.65 11.44
CA ARG A 127 1.32 -1.70 12.44
C ARG A 127 -0.19 -1.83 12.68
N MET A 128 -0.99 -2.04 11.63
CA MET A 128 -2.44 -2.24 11.78
C MET A 128 -2.75 -3.56 12.50
N LEU A 129 -2.08 -4.66 12.13
CA LEU A 129 -2.19 -5.92 12.88
C LEU A 129 -1.89 -5.72 14.37
N SER A 130 -0.73 -5.13 14.69
CA SER A 130 -0.33 -4.92 16.10
C SER A 130 -1.26 -3.97 16.86
N ASN A 131 -1.72 -2.89 16.23
CA ASN A 131 -2.62 -1.91 16.86
C ASN A 131 -4.00 -2.50 17.21
N TYR A 132 -4.47 -3.51 16.47
CA TYR A 132 -5.79 -4.13 16.65
C TYR A 132 -5.69 -5.58 17.19
N GLY A 133 -4.66 -5.86 18.00
CA GLY A 133 -4.56 -7.11 18.77
C GLY A 133 -3.96 -8.33 18.04
N TYR A 134 -3.68 -8.24 16.74
CA TYR A 134 -3.11 -9.33 15.93
C TYR A 134 -1.57 -9.33 15.93
N VAL A 135 -0.96 -9.10 17.09
CA VAL A 135 0.50 -9.04 17.27
C VAL A 135 1.15 -10.37 16.88
N GLU A 136 0.56 -11.50 17.24
CA GLU A 136 1.09 -12.84 16.89
C GLU A 136 1.16 -13.05 15.37
N THR A 137 0.10 -12.68 14.63
CA THR A 137 0.08 -12.70 13.16
C THR A 137 1.18 -11.82 12.56
N ALA A 138 1.36 -10.61 13.11
CA ALA A 138 2.42 -9.70 12.67
C ALA A 138 3.82 -10.29 12.91
N CYS A 139 4.04 -10.94 14.06
CA CYS A 139 5.28 -11.63 14.38
C CYS A 139 5.52 -12.84 13.47
N GLN A 140 4.53 -13.70 13.25
CA GLN A 140 4.66 -14.88 12.37
C GLN A 140 4.97 -14.48 10.92
N MET A 141 4.33 -13.42 10.41
CA MET A 141 4.65 -12.86 9.10
C MET A 141 6.06 -12.24 9.04
N ALA A 142 6.53 -11.62 10.14
CA ALA A 142 7.88 -11.07 10.23
C ALA A 142 8.98 -12.14 10.31
N THR A 143 8.73 -13.25 10.99
CA THR A 143 9.68 -14.35 11.19
C THR A 143 9.56 -15.47 10.16
N LYS A 144 8.58 -15.45 9.26
CA LYS A 144 8.46 -16.40 8.15
C LYS A 144 9.74 -16.40 7.31
N GLU A 145 10.26 -17.60 7.06
CA GLU A 145 11.53 -17.80 6.33
C GLU A 145 11.34 -18.34 4.90
N MET A 146 10.11 -18.75 4.55
CA MET A 146 9.73 -19.18 3.20
C MET A 146 9.30 -17.99 2.35
N ALA A 147 9.68 -17.95 1.07
CA ALA A 147 9.28 -16.89 0.16
C ALA A 147 7.74 -16.86 -0.08
N PRO A 148 7.15 -15.69 -0.38
CA PRO A 148 7.71 -14.35 -0.20
C PRO A 148 7.66 -13.89 1.27
N SER A 149 8.82 -13.55 1.85
CA SER A 149 8.95 -13.07 3.24
C SER A 149 10.25 -12.31 3.49
N TRP A 150 10.29 -11.53 4.57
CA TRP A 150 11.52 -10.85 5.01
C TRP A 150 12.57 -11.84 5.55
N GLY A 151 12.15 -12.87 6.29
CA GLY A 151 13.06 -13.91 6.77
C GLY A 151 13.70 -14.71 5.63
N TYR A 152 12.98 -14.91 4.52
CA TYR A 152 13.57 -15.47 3.30
C TYR A 152 14.72 -14.60 2.76
N TRP A 153 14.55 -13.28 2.68
CA TRP A 153 15.62 -12.37 2.24
C TRP A 153 16.85 -12.43 3.16
N ILE A 154 16.63 -12.49 4.48
CA ILE A 154 17.71 -12.64 5.46
C ILE A 154 18.45 -13.97 5.24
N LYS A 155 17.74 -15.08 5.00
CA LYS A 155 18.34 -16.39 4.67
C LYS A 155 19.12 -16.41 3.36
N GLN A 156 18.72 -15.62 2.37
CA GLN A 156 19.46 -15.46 1.11
C GLN A 156 20.67 -14.50 1.25
N GLY A 157 20.99 -14.02 2.45
CA GLY A 157 22.16 -13.19 2.72
C GLY A 157 22.00 -11.70 2.40
N PHE A 158 20.78 -11.22 2.16
CA PHE A 158 20.55 -9.80 1.92
C PHE A 158 20.74 -8.98 3.20
N THR A 159 21.67 -8.04 3.16
CA THR A 159 21.98 -7.11 4.27
C THR A 159 21.17 -5.81 4.22
N THR A 160 20.35 -5.63 3.17
CA THR A 160 19.47 -4.46 2.97
C THR A 160 18.08 -4.91 2.50
N ALA A 161 17.05 -4.12 2.81
CA ALA A 161 15.68 -4.41 2.37
C ALA A 161 15.53 -4.32 0.83
N ILE A 162 14.80 -5.28 0.25
CA ILE A 162 14.61 -5.41 -1.20
C ILE A 162 13.27 -4.78 -1.61
N ILE A 163 13.20 -4.21 -2.83
CA ILE A 163 11.99 -3.56 -3.39
C ILE A 163 11.24 -4.48 -4.38
N TYR A 164 11.87 -5.57 -4.82
CA TYR A 164 11.36 -6.55 -5.79
C TYR A 164 11.26 -7.93 -5.14
N THR A 165 10.10 -8.57 -5.28
CA THR A 165 9.79 -9.89 -4.71
C THR A 165 10.11 -11.06 -5.65
N GLU A 166 10.11 -10.84 -6.96
CA GLU A 166 10.24 -11.90 -7.98
C GLU A 166 11.64 -12.06 -8.58
N THR A 167 12.61 -11.21 -8.23
CA THR A 167 13.94 -11.27 -8.85
C THR A 167 15.06 -11.07 -7.83
N VAL A 168 15.52 -12.20 -7.29
CA VAL A 168 16.93 -12.33 -6.89
C VAL A 168 17.75 -12.42 -8.18
N VAL A 169 17.96 -11.27 -8.82
CA VAL A 169 19.18 -11.13 -9.64
C VAL A 169 20.34 -11.17 -8.65
N GLU A 170 21.41 -11.88 -8.98
CA GLU A 170 22.59 -12.00 -8.13
C GLU A 170 23.31 -10.64 -8.03
N VAL A 171 22.85 -9.75 -7.13
CA VAL A 171 23.46 -8.43 -6.91
C VAL A 171 24.73 -8.60 -6.07
N LYS A 172 25.81 -8.99 -6.73
CA LYS A 172 27.17 -8.96 -6.19
C LYS A 172 27.65 -7.51 -6.00
N GLY A 173 27.21 -6.91 -4.91
CA GLY A 173 27.79 -5.70 -4.30
C GLY A 173 27.11 -4.38 -4.67
N GLY A 174 27.12 -3.45 -3.71
CA GLY A 174 26.83 -2.03 -3.92
C GLY A 174 25.51 -1.53 -3.32
N ALA A 175 25.60 -0.60 -2.38
CA ALA A 175 24.44 0.09 -1.81
C ALA A 175 23.66 0.89 -2.87
N HIS A 176 22.34 0.98 -2.72
CA HIS A 176 21.46 1.64 -3.68
C HIS A 176 21.76 3.15 -3.81
N ARG A 177 22.22 3.56 -4.99
CA ARG A 177 22.32 4.97 -5.42
C ARG A 177 21.16 5.28 -6.36
N PHE A 178 20.27 6.18 -5.96
CA PHE A 178 19.22 6.69 -6.86
C PHE A 178 19.86 7.60 -7.92
N LEU A 179 19.76 7.22 -9.19
CA LEU A 179 20.00 8.09 -10.33
C LEU A 179 18.83 8.00 -11.30
N PHE A 180 18.30 9.17 -11.65
CA PHE A 180 17.28 9.35 -12.66
C PHE A 180 18.01 9.49 -14.01
N GLU A 181 17.83 8.57 -14.95
CA GLU A 181 18.08 8.82 -16.36
C GLU A 181 16.93 8.25 -17.22
N PRO A 182 16.33 9.04 -18.13
CA PRO A 182 15.18 8.60 -18.91
C PRO A 182 15.58 7.99 -20.27
N LYS A 183 15.01 6.82 -20.56
CA LYS A 183 14.83 6.18 -21.89
C LYS A 183 16.07 6.09 -22.82
N LYS A 184 16.34 4.84 -23.22
CA LYS A 184 16.01 4.43 -24.61
C LYS A 184 15.46 3.02 -24.64
N LEU A 185 14.44 2.85 -25.48
CA LEU A 185 13.87 1.57 -25.89
C LEU A 185 14.38 1.33 -27.31
N ASP A 186 14.96 0.17 -27.59
CA ASP A 186 14.69 -0.53 -28.85
C ASP A 186 15.15 -2.00 -28.81
N ARG A 187 14.51 -2.81 -29.65
CA ARG A 187 14.91 -4.21 -29.95
C ARG A 187 16.13 -4.14 -30.91
N GLN A 188 16.91 -5.18 -31.24
CA GLN A 188 16.51 -6.52 -31.70
C GLN A 188 17.80 -7.31 -32.10
N ILE A 189 17.75 -8.65 -32.10
CA ILE A 189 18.62 -9.65 -32.82
C ILE A 189 20.17 -9.60 -32.66
N LEU A 190 20.78 -10.67 -32.13
CA LEU A 190 21.57 -11.68 -32.88
C LEU A 190 22.29 -12.66 -31.94
N GLU A 191 22.04 -13.96 -32.15
CA GLU A 191 22.83 -15.05 -31.58
C GLU A 191 24.13 -15.23 -32.39
N PRO A 192 25.25 -15.64 -31.76
CA PRO A 192 26.43 -16.11 -32.47
C PRO A 192 26.37 -17.63 -32.69
N GLU A 193 26.09 -18.04 -33.93
CA GLU A 193 26.57 -19.30 -34.50
C GLU A 193 28.07 -19.14 -34.91
N PRO A 194 28.84 -20.23 -35.00
CA PRO A 194 29.86 -20.60 -34.00
C PRO A 194 31.26 -19.96 -34.14
#